data_AF-Q9AT38-F1
#
_entry.id   AF-Q9AT38-F1
#
_cell.length_a   1.000
_cell.length_b   1.000
_cell.length_c   1.000
_cell.angle_alpha   90.00
_cell.angle_beta   90.00
_cell.angle_gamma   90.00
#
_symmetry.space_group_name_H-M   'P 1'
#
loop_
_entity.id
_entity.type
_entity.pdbx_description
1 polymer ?
#
loop_
_entity_poly.entity_id
_entity_poly.type
_entity_poly.pdbx_seq_one_letter_code
_entity_poly.pdbx_strand_id
1 'polypeptide(L)'
;VNATLMNIADNPTNVQLPGMYNKEDNPRVPIIVTGNDFSTLYAPLIRDGRMEKFYWAPTRDDRVGVCKGIFRTDNVPDEDIVKIVDSFPGQSIDFFGALRARVYDDEVRKWVSDTGVENIGKRLVNSREGPPEFEQPKMTIEKLIEYGYMLVKEQENVKRVQLAEQYLSEAALGDANSDAMKTGSFYGSAPSS
;
A
#
# COMPACT_ATOMS: atom_id res chain seq x y z
N VAL A 1 12.05 -21.92 -6.43
CA VAL A 1 10.93 -21.26 -7.17
C VAL A 1 11.41 -20.56 -8.46
N ASN A 2 12.56 -19.88 -8.48
CA ASN A 2 13.04 -19.11 -9.65
C ASN A 2 13.33 -19.94 -10.91
N ALA A 3 13.66 -21.23 -10.79
CA ALA A 3 13.94 -22.12 -11.92
C ALA A 3 12.69 -22.39 -12.80
N THR A 4 11.49 -22.39 -12.21
CA THR A 4 10.24 -22.63 -12.94
C THR A 4 9.91 -21.48 -13.88
N LEU A 5 10.12 -20.24 -13.46
CA LEU A 5 9.90 -19.06 -14.30
C LEU A 5 10.86 -19.01 -15.49
N MET A 6 12.10 -19.51 -15.33
CA MET A 6 13.03 -19.62 -16.46
C MET A 6 12.54 -20.60 -17.51
N ASN A 7 12.10 -21.79 -17.08
CA ASN A 7 11.63 -22.83 -17.99
C ASN A 7 10.41 -22.37 -18.79
N ILE A 8 9.48 -21.65 -18.14
CA ILE A 8 8.29 -21.09 -18.81
C ILE A 8 8.68 -19.96 -19.76
N ALA A 9 9.65 -19.12 -19.40
CA ALA A 9 10.14 -18.06 -20.28
C ALA A 9 10.86 -18.60 -21.53
N ASP A 10 11.62 -19.69 -21.38
CA ASP A 10 12.33 -20.34 -22.48
C ASP A 10 11.42 -21.15 -23.40
N ASN A 11 10.44 -21.86 -22.84
CA ASN A 11 9.55 -22.76 -23.58
C ASN A 11 8.06 -22.46 -23.27
N PRO A 12 7.51 -21.33 -23.75
CA PRO A 12 6.18 -20.87 -23.35
C PRO A 12 5.04 -21.77 -23.85
N THR A 13 5.28 -22.58 -24.88
CA THR A 13 4.29 -23.51 -25.45
C THR A 13 4.45 -24.94 -24.91
N ASN A 14 5.50 -25.25 -24.17
CA ASN A 14 5.76 -26.60 -23.66
C ASN A 14 5.98 -26.59 -22.14
N VAL A 15 4.85 -26.56 -21.42
CA VAL A 15 4.81 -26.54 -19.96
C VAL A 15 3.95 -27.72 -19.50
N GLN A 16 4.54 -28.64 -18.74
CA GLN A 16 3.90 -29.91 -18.36
C GLN A 16 3.94 -30.11 -16.85
N LEU A 17 2.93 -30.78 -16.31
CA LEU A 17 2.88 -31.16 -14.89
C LEU A 17 3.58 -32.51 -14.70
N PRO A 18 4.24 -32.74 -13.55
CA PRO A 18 4.85 -34.03 -13.25
C PRO A 18 3.81 -35.17 -13.38
N GLY A 19 4.09 -36.15 -14.24
CA GLY A 19 3.20 -37.30 -14.48
C GLY A 19 2.14 -37.10 -15.57
N MET A 20 2.04 -35.91 -16.17
CA MET A 20 1.10 -35.60 -17.26
C MET A 20 1.87 -35.14 -18.49
N TYR A 21 2.16 -36.06 -19.41
CA TYR A 21 2.88 -35.76 -20.65
C TYR A 21 1.91 -35.71 -21.82
N ASN A 22 1.55 -34.51 -22.26
CA ASN A 22 0.80 -34.30 -23.51
C ASN A 22 1.77 -33.84 -24.63
N LYS A 23 1.48 -34.19 -25.88
CA LYS A 23 2.29 -33.79 -27.06
C LYS A 23 1.74 -32.56 -27.77
N GLU A 24 0.59 -32.04 -27.31
CA GLU A 24 -0.01 -30.83 -27.85
C GLU A 24 0.69 -29.58 -27.33
N ASP A 25 0.90 -28.60 -28.21
CA ASP A 25 1.46 -27.30 -27.86
C ASP A 25 0.45 -26.47 -27.06
N ASN A 26 0.89 -25.90 -25.94
CA ASN A 26 0.10 -24.98 -25.14
C ASN A 26 0.03 -23.60 -25.79
N PRO A 27 -1.07 -22.85 -25.61
CA PRO A 27 -1.13 -21.45 -26.01
C PRO A 27 -0.13 -20.60 -25.20
N ARG A 28 0.53 -19.65 -25.87
CA ARG A 28 1.45 -18.71 -25.23
C ARG A 28 0.68 -17.70 -24.37
N VAL A 29 1.04 -17.59 -23.09
CA VAL A 29 0.41 -16.67 -22.13
C VAL A 29 1.41 -15.57 -21.72
N PRO A 30 1.07 -14.27 -21.86
CA PRO A 30 1.88 -13.19 -21.33
C PRO A 30 1.78 -13.14 -19.80
N ILE A 31 2.90 -12.93 -19.12
CA ILE A 31 2.96 -12.79 -17.66
C ILE A 31 3.33 -11.35 -17.31
N ILE A 32 2.51 -10.71 -16.48
CA ILE A 32 2.77 -9.37 -15.96
C ILE A 32 3.08 -9.49 -14.47
N VAL A 33 4.20 -8.90 -14.04
CA VAL A 33 4.64 -8.90 -12.65
C VAL A 33 4.83 -7.47 -12.18
N THR A 34 4.30 -7.14 -11.02
CA THR A 34 4.49 -5.85 -10.34
C THR A 34 5.30 -6.05 -9.07
N GLY A 35 6.14 -5.08 -8.73
CA GLY A 35 7.03 -5.16 -7.56
C GLY A 35 7.72 -3.84 -7.30
N ASN A 36 8.17 -3.64 -6.06
CA ASN A 36 8.82 -2.39 -5.63
C ASN A 36 10.26 -2.28 -6.15
N ASP A 37 11.02 -3.37 -6.02
CA ASP A 37 12.39 -3.47 -6.52
C ASP A 37 12.69 -4.91 -6.94
N PHE A 38 13.18 -5.06 -8.18
CA PHE A 38 13.56 -6.35 -8.76
C PHE A 38 15.09 -6.58 -8.71
N SER A 39 15.83 -5.81 -7.90
CA SER A 39 17.28 -5.94 -7.73
C SER A 39 17.70 -7.28 -7.13
N THR A 40 16.87 -7.86 -6.26
CA THR A 40 17.12 -9.15 -5.59
C THR A 40 16.63 -10.35 -6.39
N LEU A 41 16.00 -10.15 -7.56
CA LEU A 41 15.63 -11.26 -8.43
C LEU A 41 16.86 -11.95 -9.00
N TYR A 42 16.71 -13.27 -9.18
CA TYR A 42 17.78 -14.11 -9.70
C TYR A 42 18.22 -13.63 -11.09
N ALA A 43 19.49 -13.21 -11.20
CA ALA A 43 20.07 -12.53 -12.34
C ALA A 43 19.79 -13.16 -13.73
N PRO A 44 19.68 -14.50 -13.90
CA PRO A 44 19.39 -15.07 -15.22
C PRO A 44 17.92 -14.95 -15.68
N LEU A 45 16.99 -14.48 -14.83
CA LEU A 45 15.64 -14.07 -15.25
C LEU A 45 15.64 -12.65 -15.85
N ILE A 46 16.62 -11.84 -15.46
CA ILE A 46 16.77 -10.43 -15.87
C ILE A 46 17.61 -10.31 -17.15
N ARG A 47 18.16 -11.42 -17.66
CA ARG A 47 18.89 -11.40 -18.94
C ARG A 47 17.94 -11.07 -20.09
N ASP A 48 18.51 -10.36 -21.05
CA ASP A 48 17.83 -9.88 -22.26
C ASP A 48 17.10 -11.02 -22.99
N GLY A 49 15.82 -10.80 -23.32
CA GLY A 49 14.95 -11.75 -24.03
C GLY A 49 13.93 -12.56 -23.22
N ARG A 50 13.98 -12.55 -21.87
CA ARG A 50 13.02 -13.30 -21.01
C ARG A 50 12.08 -12.42 -20.19
N MET A 51 12.54 -11.24 -19.80
CA MET A 51 11.78 -10.27 -19.00
C MET A 51 12.11 -8.88 -19.49
N GLU A 52 11.07 -8.10 -19.78
CA GLU A 52 11.20 -6.67 -20.05
C GLU A 52 10.97 -5.91 -18.75
N LYS A 53 11.91 -5.04 -18.37
CA LYS A 53 11.77 -4.18 -17.19
C LYS A 53 11.19 -2.83 -17.60
N PHE A 54 10.05 -2.49 -17.03
CA PHE A 54 9.43 -1.18 -17.19
C PHE A 54 9.47 -0.43 -15.86
N TYR A 55 10.27 0.64 -15.81
CA TYR A 55 10.29 1.54 -14.67
C TYR A 55 9.25 2.63 -14.88
N TRP A 56 8.24 2.66 -14.00
CA TRP A 56 7.20 3.66 -14.04
C TRP A 56 7.31 4.58 -12.81
N ALA A 57 7.55 5.86 -13.07
CA ALA A 57 7.44 6.92 -12.10
C ALA A 57 6.40 7.92 -12.63
N PRO A 58 5.29 8.15 -11.92
CA PRO A 58 4.19 8.96 -12.43
C PRO A 58 4.65 10.42 -12.61
N THR A 59 4.38 10.97 -13.79
CA THR A 59 4.57 12.40 -14.05
C THR A 59 3.50 13.23 -13.32
N ARG A 60 3.67 14.55 -13.27
CA ARG A 60 2.65 15.45 -12.72
C ARG A 60 1.30 15.26 -13.43
N ASP A 61 1.32 15.13 -14.75
CA ASP A 61 0.10 14.99 -15.55
C ASP A 61 -0.56 13.63 -15.32
N ASP A 62 0.23 12.55 -15.13
CA ASP A 62 -0.30 11.26 -14.71
C ASP A 62 -0.97 11.35 -13.34
N ARG A 63 -0.34 12.03 -12.37
CA ARG A 63 -0.92 12.23 -11.03
C ARG A 63 -2.24 12.98 -11.10
N VAL A 64 -2.30 14.08 -11.87
CA VAL A 64 -3.54 14.84 -12.09
C VAL A 64 -4.60 13.96 -12.77
N GLY A 65 -4.23 13.22 -13.82
CA GLY A 65 -5.14 12.32 -14.54
C GLY A 65 -5.74 11.23 -13.64
N VAL A 66 -4.91 10.59 -12.81
CA VAL A 66 -5.40 9.57 -11.87
C VAL A 66 -6.26 10.21 -10.77
N CYS A 67 -5.90 11.38 -10.26
CA CYS A 67 -6.72 12.10 -9.28
C CYS A 67 -8.10 12.49 -9.85
N LYS A 68 -8.17 12.91 -11.12
CA LYS A 68 -9.46 13.11 -11.81
C LYS A 68 -10.30 11.83 -11.84
N GLY A 69 -9.66 10.67 -12.03
CA GLY A 69 -10.33 9.38 -11.94
C GLY A 69 -10.90 9.08 -10.54
N ILE A 70 -10.14 9.41 -9.49
CA ILE A 70 -10.54 9.19 -8.08
C ILE A 70 -11.77 10.03 -7.72
N PHE A 71 -11.78 11.32 -8.08
CA PHE A 71 -12.85 12.26 -7.73
C PHE A 71 -13.97 12.35 -8.78
N ARG A 72 -13.97 11.47 -9.79
CA ARG A 72 -14.92 11.51 -10.92
C ARG A 72 -16.39 11.49 -10.49
N THR A 73 -16.70 10.73 -9.44
CA THR A 73 -18.07 10.60 -8.93
C THR A 73 -18.50 11.78 -8.07
N ASP A 74 -17.54 12.60 -7.62
CA ASP A 74 -17.79 13.62 -6.59
C ASP A 74 -17.94 15.02 -7.20
N ASN A 75 -17.89 15.12 -8.53
CA ASN A 75 -18.10 16.34 -9.32
C ASN A 75 -17.21 17.52 -8.90
N VAL A 76 -15.95 17.24 -8.54
CA VAL A 76 -14.95 18.25 -8.18
C VAL A 76 -14.44 18.94 -9.46
N PRO A 77 -14.33 20.29 -9.49
CA PRO A 77 -13.75 20.98 -10.64
C PRO A 77 -12.32 20.54 -10.93
N ASP A 78 -11.99 20.39 -12.22
CA ASP A 78 -10.64 20.00 -12.66
C ASP A 78 -9.55 20.95 -12.12
N GLU A 79 -9.85 22.24 -12.01
CA GLU A 79 -8.95 23.24 -11.46
C GLU A 79 -8.61 22.97 -9.99
N ASP A 80 -9.57 22.48 -9.22
CA ASP A 80 -9.38 22.19 -7.81
C ASP A 80 -8.58 20.90 -7.61
N ILE A 81 -8.79 19.90 -8.49
CA ILE A 81 -7.98 18.68 -8.51
C ILE A 81 -6.51 19.02 -8.77
N VAL A 82 -6.25 19.92 -9.73
CA VAL A 82 -4.89 20.39 -10.02
C VAL A 82 -4.26 21.07 -8.80
N LYS A 83 -4.98 21.99 -8.15
CA LYS A 83 -4.50 22.66 -6.93
C LYS A 83 -4.18 21.68 -5.80
N ILE A 84 -5.01 20.65 -5.61
CA ILE A 84 -4.81 19.63 -4.58
C ILE A 84 -3.54 18.81 -4.87
N VAL A 85 -3.35 18.37 -6.12
CA VAL A 85 -2.15 17.62 -6.52
C VAL A 85 -0.88 18.46 -6.34
N ASP A 86 -0.94 19.74 -6.67
CA ASP A 86 0.17 20.68 -6.53
C ASP A 86 0.48 21.03 -5.06
N SER A 87 -0.54 21.01 -4.19
CA SER A 87 -0.37 21.25 -2.74
C SER A 87 0.34 20.09 -2.03
N PHE A 88 0.27 18.87 -2.59
CA PHE A 88 0.86 17.66 -2.00
C PHE A 88 1.81 16.95 -2.98
N PRO A 89 2.94 17.57 -3.37
CA PRO A 89 3.82 17.05 -4.41
C PRO A 89 4.57 15.76 -4.02
N GLY A 90 4.86 15.58 -2.71
CA GLY A 90 5.56 14.41 -2.19
C GLY A 90 4.68 13.21 -1.86
N GLN A 91 3.37 13.30 -2.08
CA GLN A 91 2.41 12.24 -1.76
C GLN A 91 2.18 11.30 -2.95
N SER A 92 2.12 10.00 -2.65
CA SER A 92 1.77 8.96 -3.61
C SER A 92 0.30 9.05 -4.03
N ILE A 93 -0.08 8.34 -5.09
CA ILE A 93 -1.44 8.46 -5.67
C ILE A 93 -2.53 7.92 -4.71
N ASP A 94 -2.19 6.89 -3.93
CA ASP A 94 -3.05 6.31 -2.90
C ASP A 94 -3.45 7.33 -1.81
N PHE A 95 -2.63 8.35 -1.55
CA PHE A 95 -2.95 9.45 -0.64
C PHE A 95 -4.26 10.14 -1.01
N PHE A 96 -4.51 10.38 -2.30
CA PHE A 96 -5.73 11.06 -2.76
C PHE A 96 -6.97 10.15 -2.64
N GLY A 97 -6.78 8.83 -2.76
CA GLY A 97 -7.81 7.85 -2.44
C GLY A 97 -8.16 7.83 -0.95
N ALA A 98 -7.14 7.88 -0.09
CA ALA A 98 -7.31 7.98 1.35
C ALA A 98 -7.97 9.32 1.75
N LEU A 99 -7.60 10.42 1.09
CA LEU A 99 -8.21 11.74 1.28
C LEU A 99 -9.71 11.70 1.00
N ARG A 100 -10.10 11.12 -0.15
CA ARG A 100 -11.50 10.92 -0.51
C ARG A 100 -12.22 10.10 0.55
N ALA A 101 -11.65 8.95 0.95
CA ALA A 101 -12.24 8.07 1.94
C ALA A 101 -12.45 8.75 3.30
N ARG A 102 -11.50 9.57 3.76
CA ARG A 102 -11.62 10.33 5.02
C ARG A 102 -12.83 11.25 5.05
N VAL A 103 -13.16 11.89 3.93
CA VAL A 103 -14.34 12.75 3.87
C VAL A 103 -15.62 11.95 4.02
N TYR A 104 -15.70 10.75 3.42
CA TYR A 104 -16.83 9.84 3.61
C TYR A 104 -16.89 9.28 5.03
N ASP A 105 -15.75 8.90 5.61
CA ASP A 105 -15.65 8.40 6.98
C ASP A 105 -16.23 9.40 7.98
N ASP A 106 -15.99 10.70 7.77
CA ASP A 106 -16.50 11.74 8.65
C ASP A 106 -18.03 11.90 8.55
N GLU A 107 -18.64 11.72 7.37
CA GLU A 107 -20.11 11.70 7.25
C GLU A 107 -20.71 10.45 7.91
N VAL A 108 -20.08 9.29 7.73
CA VAL A 108 -20.49 8.06 8.42
C VAL A 108 -20.35 8.22 9.94
N ARG A 109 -19.27 8.87 10.41
CA ARG A 109 -19.06 9.16 11.83
C ARG A 109 -20.16 10.06 12.40
N LYS A 110 -20.56 11.12 11.69
CA LYS A 110 -21.68 11.97 12.10
C LYS A 110 -22.97 11.17 12.21
N TRP A 111 -23.28 10.35 11.20
CA TRP A 111 -24.46 9.49 11.23
C TRP A 111 -24.47 8.50 12.41
N VAL A 112 -23.30 7.92 12.73
CA VAL A 112 -23.11 7.07 13.91
C VAL A 112 -23.39 7.84 15.20
N SER A 113 -22.87 9.06 15.32
CA SER A 113 -23.10 9.91 16.48
C SER A 113 -24.57 10.33 16.62
N ASP A 114 -25.25 10.66 15.52
CA ASP A 114 -26.64 11.10 15.52
C ASP A 114 -27.62 9.95 15.79
N THR A 115 -27.33 8.75 15.30
CA THR A 115 -28.18 7.56 15.47
C THR A 115 -28.02 6.93 16.87
N GLY A 116 -26.85 7.09 17.48
CA GLY A 116 -26.46 6.43 18.72
C GLY A 116 -25.91 5.02 18.46
N VAL A 117 -24.78 4.70 19.11
CA VAL A 117 -24.02 3.45 18.88
C VAL A 117 -24.88 2.21 19.14
N GLU A 118 -25.75 2.29 20.14
CA GLU A 118 -26.68 1.25 20.54
C GLU A 118 -27.77 0.94 19.48
N ASN A 119 -28.06 1.87 18.57
CA ASN A 119 -29.13 1.74 17.59
C ASN A 119 -28.64 1.37 16.18
N ILE A 120 -27.33 1.43 15.92
CA ILE A 120 -26.75 1.14 14.59
C ILE A 120 -27.12 -0.26 14.10
N GLY A 121 -26.97 -1.29 14.92
CA GLY A 121 -27.23 -2.68 14.50
C GLY A 121 -28.69 -2.89 14.08
N LYS A 122 -29.64 -2.21 14.72
CA LYS A 122 -31.06 -2.25 14.37
C LYS A 122 -31.35 -1.55 13.05
N ARG A 123 -30.71 -0.40 12.81
CA ARG A 123 -30.88 0.42 11.60
C ARG A 123 -30.14 -0.14 10.38
N LEU A 124 -29.01 -0.81 10.57
CA LEU A 124 -28.13 -1.25 9.49
C LEU A 124 -28.39 -2.70 9.05
N VAL A 125 -28.57 -3.62 10.00
CA VAL A 125 -28.65 -5.07 9.71
C VAL A 125 -30.06 -5.61 9.86
N ASN A 126 -30.79 -5.17 10.88
CA ASN A 126 -32.13 -5.69 11.22
C ASN A 126 -33.28 -4.74 10.80
N SER A 127 -33.03 -3.86 9.82
CA SER A 127 -34.01 -2.91 9.32
C SER A 127 -34.88 -3.52 8.22
N ARG A 128 -36.19 -3.27 8.28
CA ARG A 128 -37.13 -3.60 7.19
C ARG A 128 -37.12 -2.55 6.07
N GLU A 129 -36.55 -1.38 6.32
CA GLU A 129 -36.48 -0.24 5.40
C GLU A 129 -35.22 -0.29 4.50
N GLY A 130 -34.36 -1.30 4.67
CA GLY A 130 -33.08 -1.43 3.97
C GLY A 130 -31.94 -0.65 4.65
N PRO A 131 -30.71 -0.74 4.10
CA PRO A 131 -29.57 0.04 4.59
C PRO A 131 -29.79 1.54 4.42
N PRO A 132 -29.25 2.39 5.31
CA PRO A 132 -29.34 3.83 5.16
C PRO A 132 -28.64 4.28 3.87
N GLU A 133 -29.34 5.08 3.07
CA GLU A 133 -28.75 5.75 1.91
C GLU A 133 -28.01 7.01 2.38
N PHE A 134 -26.77 7.16 1.93
CA PHE A 134 -25.94 8.32 2.23
C PHE A 134 -25.88 9.25 1.03
N GLU A 135 -26.18 10.53 1.25
CA GLU A 135 -25.88 11.55 0.25
C GLU A 135 -24.37 11.72 0.11
N GLN A 136 -23.92 11.93 -1.13
CA GLN A 136 -22.51 12.16 -1.39
C GLN A 136 -22.08 13.49 -0.76
N PRO A 137 -21.01 13.51 0.06
CA PRO A 137 -20.52 14.74 0.65
C PRO A 137 -20.00 15.69 -0.43
N LYS A 138 -20.24 16.99 -0.23
CA LYS A 138 -19.66 18.03 -1.08
C LYS A 138 -18.15 18.09 -0.83
N MET A 139 -17.38 17.73 -1.86
CA MET A 139 -15.93 17.73 -1.87
C MET A 139 -15.39 19.12 -2.27
N THR A 140 -15.58 20.13 -1.40
CA THR A 140 -15.02 21.46 -1.65
C THR A 140 -13.50 21.45 -1.49
N ILE A 141 -12.81 22.35 -2.19
CA ILE A 141 -11.35 22.41 -2.14
C ILE A 141 -10.83 22.72 -0.73
N GLU A 142 -11.51 23.58 0.03
CA GLU A 142 -11.11 23.90 1.41
C GLU A 142 -11.13 22.65 2.29
N LYS A 143 -12.20 21.85 2.17
CA LYS A 143 -12.36 20.59 2.89
C LYS A 143 -11.22 19.64 2.50
N LEU A 144 -10.96 19.47 1.21
CA LEU A 144 -9.91 18.57 0.71
C LEU A 144 -8.50 19.00 1.14
N ILE A 145 -8.21 20.30 1.17
CA ILE A 145 -6.92 20.82 1.66
C ILE A 145 -6.78 20.57 3.16
N GLU A 146 -7.82 20.84 3.95
CA GLU A 146 -7.83 20.62 5.40
C GLU A 146 -7.56 19.14 5.76
N TYR A 147 -8.33 18.22 5.18
CA TYR A 147 -8.11 16.78 5.39
C TYR A 147 -6.76 16.33 4.84
N GLY A 148 -6.28 16.94 3.75
CA GLY A 148 -4.96 16.66 3.20
C GLY A 148 -3.85 16.94 4.21
N TYR A 149 -3.85 18.14 4.82
CA TYR A 149 -2.88 18.48 5.86
C TYR A 149 -3.02 17.62 7.12
N MET A 150 -4.25 17.26 7.50
CA MET A 150 -4.50 16.35 8.61
C MET A 150 -3.85 14.98 8.37
N LEU A 151 -4.02 14.40 7.17
CA LEU A 151 -3.42 13.14 6.78
C LEU A 151 -1.89 13.20 6.75
N VAL A 152 -1.32 14.28 6.22
CA VAL A 152 0.15 14.48 6.23
C VAL A 152 0.68 14.52 7.66
N LYS A 153 0.00 15.25 8.56
CA LYS A 153 0.37 15.31 9.97
C LYS A 153 0.26 13.96 10.67
N GLU A 154 -0.76 13.17 10.36
CA GLU A 154 -0.89 11.78 10.85
C GLU A 154 0.29 10.92 10.38
N GLN A 155 0.66 10.98 9.10
CA GLN A 155 1.82 10.25 8.56
C GLN A 155 3.13 10.66 9.24
N GLU A 156 3.35 11.96 9.44
CA GLU A 156 4.55 12.47 10.14
C GLU A 156 4.60 12.01 11.59
N ASN A 157 3.45 11.99 12.28
CA ASN A 157 3.38 11.52 13.64
C ASN A 157 3.71 10.02 13.75
N VAL A 158 3.17 9.18 12.86
CA VAL A 158 3.51 7.75 12.83
C VAL A 158 5.00 7.54 12.62
N LYS A 159 5.61 8.25 11.68
CA LYS A 159 7.06 8.20 11.43
C LYS A 159 7.86 8.62 12.67
N ARG A 160 7.42 9.69 13.36
CA ARG A 160 8.09 10.18 14.59
C ARG A 160 8.01 9.15 15.72
N VAL A 161 6.85 8.52 15.92
CA VAL A 161 6.65 7.51 16.96
C VAL A 161 7.52 6.28 16.68
N GLN A 162 7.51 5.76 15.44
CA GLN A 162 8.35 4.64 15.05
C GLN A 162 9.84 4.92 15.24
N LEU A 163 10.29 6.14 14.88
CA LEU A 163 11.66 6.55 15.07
C LEU A 163 12.03 6.61 16.57
N ALA A 164 11.15 7.15 17.41
CA ALA A 164 11.36 7.20 18.86
C ALA A 164 11.42 5.79 19.48
N GLU A 165 10.54 4.88 19.07
CA GLU A 165 10.57 3.48 19.51
C GLU A 165 11.88 2.79 19.11
N GLN A 166 12.37 3.03 17.88
CA GLN A 166 13.65 2.48 17.43
C GLN A 166 14.81 3.00 18.30
N TYR A 167 14.88 4.30 18.58
CA TYR A 167 15.92 4.86 19.46
C TYR A 167 15.86 4.29 20.88
N LEU A 168 14.67 4.14 21.45
CA LEU A 168 14.50 3.56 22.80
C LEU A 168 14.86 2.08 22.82
N SER A 169 14.52 1.33 21.78
CA SER A 169 14.89 -0.09 21.63
C SER A 169 16.40 -0.26 21.47
N GLU A 170 17.04 0.54 20.64
CA GLU A 170 18.50 0.52 20.45
C GLU A 170 19.25 0.98 21.71
N ALA A 171 18.74 1.98 22.43
CA ALA A 171 19.28 2.39 23.72
C ALA A 171 19.13 1.29 24.80
N ALA A 172 17.97 0.64 24.87
CA ALA A 172 17.73 -0.47 25.79
C ALA A 172 18.59 -1.71 25.47
N LEU A 173 18.82 -2.01 24.19
CA LEU A 173 19.75 -3.05 23.74
C LEU A 173 21.21 -2.67 24.05
N GLY A 174 21.55 -1.38 23.90
CA GLY A 174 22.86 -0.84 24.27
C GLY A 174 23.14 -0.97 25.76
N ASP A 175 22.16 -0.60 26.60
CA ASP A 175 22.24 -0.73 28.06
C ASP A 175 22.31 -2.21 28.48
N ALA A 176 21.50 -3.09 27.90
CA ALA A 176 21.53 -4.52 28.16
C ALA A 176 22.88 -5.17 27.78
N ASN A 177 23.47 -4.77 26.65
CA ASN A 177 24.82 -5.20 26.27
C ASN A 177 25.88 -4.64 27.22
N SER A 178 25.73 -3.39 27.68
CA SER A 178 26.66 -2.78 28.65
C SER A 178 26.60 -3.47 30.02
N ASP A 179 25.41 -3.86 30.47
CA ASP A 179 25.20 -4.61 31.71
C ASP A 179 25.67 -6.06 31.58
N ALA A 180 25.48 -6.71 30.44
CA ALA A 180 26.06 -8.03 30.16
C ALA A 180 27.61 -8.00 30.14
N MET A 181 28.22 -6.92 29.64
CA MET A 181 29.67 -6.70 29.71
C MET A 181 30.16 -6.43 31.14
N LYS A 182 29.42 -5.65 31.95
CA LYS A 182 29.76 -5.36 33.35
C LYS A 182 29.58 -6.56 34.28
N THR A 183 28.59 -7.42 34.03
CA THR A 183 28.32 -8.62 34.83
C THR A 183 29.18 -9.81 34.43
N GLY A 184 30.03 -9.67 33.41
CA GLY A 184 31.05 -10.67 33.07
C GLY A 184 30.52 -11.98 32.48
N SER A 185 29.27 -12.02 32.01
CA SER A 185 28.68 -13.25 31.45
C SER A 185 29.16 -13.57 30.01
N PHE A 186 30.20 -12.91 29.52
CA PHE A 186 30.72 -13.07 28.16
C PHE A 186 32.09 -13.77 28.14
N TYR A 187 32.11 -15.05 28.52
CA TYR A 187 33.13 -16.03 28.13
C TYR A 187 32.37 -17.35 27.95
N GLY A 188 32.17 -17.87 26.74
CA GLY A 188 33.25 -18.41 25.92
C GLY A 188 33.55 -19.84 26.37
N SER A 189 32.74 -20.80 25.93
CA SER A 189 33.05 -22.24 26.09
C SER A 189 32.42 -23.07 24.97
N ALA A 190 33.08 -23.04 23.82
CA ALA A 190 33.37 -24.23 23.05
C ALA A 190 34.80 -24.06 22.48
N PRO A 191 35.60 -25.11 22.23
CA PRO A 191 35.30 -26.55 22.28
C PRO A 191 36.40 -27.41 22.97
N SER A 192 36.12 -28.68 23.27
CA SER A 192 37.14 -29.75 23.18
C SER A 192 36.51 -31.16 23.22
N SER A 193 36.96 -31.99 22.27
CA SER A 193 36.73 -33.43 22.00
C SER A 193 35.33 -33.86 21.59
#